data_AF-X1EQA6-F1
#
_entry.id   AF-X1EQA6-F1
#
_cell.length_a   1.000
_cell.length_b   1.000
_cell.length_c   1.000
_cell.angle_alpha   90.00
_cell.angle_beta   90.00
_cell.angle_gamma   90.00
#
_symmetry.space_group_name_H-M   'P 1'
#
loop_
_entity.id
_entity.type
_entity.pdbx_description
1 polymer ?
#
loop_
_entity_poly.entity_id
_entity_poly.type
_entity_poly.pdbx_seq_one_letter_code
_entity_poly.pdbx_strand_id
1 'polypeptide(L)'
;MKRALISVYDKRGIVEFAKGLVKNKYDIVSSGGTAKHLKDNGLEVREVSSITGIKEMLGGRVKTLHPFIFGGILARKEDENELQKLGIYFFDIVVCNLYPFEEVVKYPDVTMADAIENIDIGGVALLRAGAKNFERVILVSDVSDYNWIIKRIEKDGLSYEERLSLAKKAFVYTTRYDSAISDFLSQKKNFEEKLPSSIGITITKVHDLRYGENPHQ
;
A
#
# COMPACT_ATOMS: atom_id res chain seq x y z
N MET A 1 -16.00 -5.11 15.46
CA MET A 1 -16.27 -4.09 14.41
C MET A 1 -15.19 -4.21 13.37
N LYS A 2 -15.53 -4.23 12.08
CA LYS A 2 -14.54 -4.37 11.00
C LYS A 2 -13.87 -3.04 10.69
N ARG A 3 -12.59 -3.02 10.30
CA ARG A 3 -11.85 -1.77 10.06
C ARG A 3 -11.04 -1.80 8.77
N ALA A 4 -11.06 -0.67 8.07
CA ALA A 4 -10.24 -0.43 6.90
C ALA A 4 -9.27 0.72 7.17
N LEU A 5 -7.97 0.47 7.02
CA LEU A 5 -6.94 1.50 7.00
C LEU A 5 -6.73 1.98 5.57
N ILE A 6 -6.95 3.28 5.30
CA ILE A 6 -6.81 3.87 3.97
C ILE A 6 -5.73 4.95 4.01
N SER A 7 -4.64 4.77 3.25
CA SER A 7 -3.54 5.71 3.13
C SER A 7 -3.06 5.74 1.69
N VAL A 8 -3.61 6.64 0.87
CA VAL A 8 -3.34 6.67 -0.57
C VAL A 8 -2.77 8.02 -1.01
N TYR A 9 -1.76 7.96 -1.87
CA TYR A 9 -1.33 9.11 -2.65
C TYR A 9 -2.38 9.42 -3.74
N ASP A 10 -2.62 8.45 -4.62
CA ASP A 10 -3.61 8.52 -5.70
C ASP A 10 -5.02 8.27 -5.15
N LYS A 11 -5.88 9.29 -5.26
CA LYS A 11 -7.23 9.32 -4.69
C LYS A 11 -8.31 8.94 -5.70
N ARG A 12 -7.95 8.52 -6.93
CA ARG A 12 -8.95 8.10 -7.93
C ARG A 12 -9.82 6.96 -7.38
N GLY A 13 -11.14 7.17 -7.39
CA GLY A 13 -12.13 6.18 -6.96
C GLY A 13 -12.15 5.85 -5.46
N ILE A 14 -11.34 6.53 -4.61
CA ILE A 14 -11.23 6.17 -3.20
C ILE A 14 -12.50 6.51 -2.41
N VAL A 15 -13.24 7.54 -2.81
CA VAL A 15 -14.48 7.96 -2.14
C VAL A 15 -15.57 6.89 -2.35
N GLU A 16 -15.71 6.41 -3.57
CA GLU A 16 -16.66 5.38 -3.98
C GLU A 16 -16.32 4.05 -3.32
N PHE A 17 -15.03 3.70 -3.29
CA PHE A 17 -14.55 2.53 -2.59
C PHE A 17 -14.86 2.61 -1.09
N ALA A 18 -14.54 3.73 -0.43
CA ALA A 18 -14.81 3.95 0.99
C ALA A 18 -16.31 3.93 1.31
N LYS A 19 -17.17 4.50 0.45
CA LYS A 19 -18.63 4.38 0.59
C LYS A 19 -19.10 2.92 0.53
N GLY A 20 -18.54 2.13 -0.39
CA GLY A 20 -18.78 0.69 -0.45
C GLY A 20 -18.38 -0.04 0.83
N LEU A 21 -17.24 0.33 1.42
CA LEU A 21 -16.79 -0.21 2.71
C LEU A 21 -17.72 0.18 3.87
N VAL A 22 -18.12 1.45 3.97
CA VAL A 22 -19.05 1.93 5.02
C VAL A 22 -20.40 1.23 4.91
N LYS A 23 -20.95 1.06 3.69
CA LYS A 23 -22.17 0.28 3.45
C LYS A 23 -22.06 -1.16 3.97
N ASN A 24 -20.85 -1.74 3.92
CA ASN A 24 -20.53 -3.06 4.45
C ASN A 24 -20.02 -3.05 5.91
N LYS A 25 -20.31 -1.97 6.66
CA LYS A 25 -20.06 -1.82 8.10
C LYS A 25 -18.57 -1.83 8.50
N TYR A 26 -17.70 -1.36 7.60
CA TYR A 26 -16.30 -1.08 7.94
C TYR A 26 -16.15 0.33 8.52
N ASP A 27 -15.45 0.43 9.64
CA ASP A 27 -14.93 1.70 10.16
C ASP A 27 -13.75 2.16 9.29
N ILE A 28 -13.74 3.43 8.89
CA ILE A 28 -12.65 3.99 8.08
C ILE A 28 -11.64 4.67 8.98
N VAL A 29 -10.41 4.18 8.92
CA VAL A 29 -9.25 4.78 9.57
C VAL A 29 -8.33 5.34 8.48
N SER A 30 -7.94 6.60 8.59
CA SER A 30 -7.07 7.23 7.58
C SER A 30 -6.13 8.27 8.19
N SER A 31 -5.13 8.72 7.43
CA SER A 31 -4.16 9.73 7.88
C SER A 31 -4.01 10.86 6.85
N GLY A 32 -3.60 12.03 7.36
CA GLY A 32 -3.19 13.19 6.56
C GLY A 32 -4.20 13.60 5.49
N GLY A 33 -3.70 13.82 4.27
CA GLY A 33 -4.50 14.28 3.13
C GLY A 33 -5.58 13.30 2.67
N THR A 34 -5.42 11.99 2.95
CA THR A 34 -6.46 11.00 2.62
C THR A 34 -7.66 11.15 3.55
N ALA A 35 -7.42 11.30 4.86
CA ALA A 35 -8.48 11.51 5.84
C ALA A 35 -9.28 12.78 5.53
N LYS A 36 -8.59 13.88 5.20
CA LYS A 36 -9.22 15.13 4.78
C LYS A 36 -10.08 14.94 3.54
N HIS A 37 -9.54 14.34 2.48
CA HIS A 37 -10.26 14.13 1.23
C HIS A 37 -11.54 13.32 1.41
N LEU A 38 -11.52 12.27 2.24
CA LEU A 38 -12.69 11.46 2.53
C LEU A 38 -13.73 12.24 3.36
N LYS A 39 -13.31 12.99 4.39
CA LYS A 39 -14.19 13.84 5.20
C LYS A 39 -14.87 14.93 4.37
N ASP A 40 -14.12 15.60 3.49
CA ASP A 40 -14.63 16.63 2.57
C ASP A 40 -15.71 16.07 1.62
N ASN A 41 -15.74 14.75 1.41
CA ASN A 41 -16.74 14.03 0.61
C ASN A 41 -17.85 13.37 1.46
N GLY A 42 -17.99 13.78 2.73
CA GLY A 42 -19.09 13.38 3.61
C GLY A 42 -18.96 12.01 4.27
N LEU A 43 -17.75 11.42 4.30
CA LEU A 43 -17.49 10.17 5.00
C LEU A 43 -17.06 10.43 6.45
N GLU A 44 -17.58 9.63 7.38
CA GLU A 44 -17.04 9.55 8.72
C GLU A 44 -15.69 8.82 8.69
N VAL A 45 -14.64 9.48 9.20
CA VAL A 45 -13.29 8.96 9.18
C VAL A 45 -12.63 9.20 10.53
N ARG A 46 -12.16 8.11 11.14
CA ARG A 46 -11.28 8.16 12.30
C ARG A 46 -9.85 8.42 11.84
N GLU A 47 -9.19 9.39 12.44
CA GLU A 47 -7.79 9.65 12.12
C GLU A 47 -6.86 8.65 12.80
N VAL A 48 -5.78 8.26 12.12
CA VAL A 48 -4.72 7.41 12.70
C VAL A 48 -4.22 7.96 14.03
N SER A 49 -4.06 9.29 14.14
CA SER A 49 -3.64 9.99 15.36
C SER A 49 -4.55 9.73 16.57
N SER A 50 -5.85 9.52 16.35
CA SER A 50 -6.79 9.19 17.43
C SER A 50 -6.65 7.75 17.94
N ILE A 51 -6.02 6.87 17.17
CA ILE A 51 -5.72 5.49 17.57
C ILE A 51 -4.34 5.42 18.21
N THR A 52 -3.36 6.12 17.64
CA THR A 52 -1.96 6.05 18.11
C THR A 52 -1.69 7.00 19.27
N GLY A 53 -2.52 8.03 19.49
CA GLY A 53 -2.25 9.12 20.42
C GLY A 53 -1.15 10.08 19.95
N ILE A 54 -0.57 9.84 18.77
CA ILE A 54 0.57 10.59 18.24
C ILE A 54 0.13 11.31 16.96
N LYS A 55 0.30 12.62 16.94
CA LYS A 55 0.12 13.42 15.73
C LYS A 55 1.23 13.12 14.73
N GLU A 56 0.95 13.39 13.46
CA GLU A 56 1.95 13.33 12.39
C GLU A 56 3.22 14.13 12.75
N MET A 57 4.39 13.54 12.52
CA MET A 57 5.70 14.13 12.86
C MET A 57 6.59 14.29 11.62
N LEU A 58 7.62 15.14 11.76
CA LEU A 58 8.71 15.33 10.78
C LEU A 58 8.21 15.65 9.36
N GLY A 59 7.31 16.63 9.24
CA GLY A 59 6.75 17.04 7.95
C GLY A 59 5.93 15.96 7.25
N GLY A 60 5.48 14.94 7.99
CA GLY A 60 4.69 13.85 7.44
C GLY A 60 5.44 12.57 7.14
N ARG A 61 6.74 12.52 7.43
CA ARG A 61 7.54 11.30 7.29
C ARG A 61 7.10 10.19 8.24
N VAL A 62 6.56 10.55 9.41
CA VAL A 62 6.12 9.58 10.43
C VAL A 62 4.67 9.82 10.77
N LYS A 63 3.79 9.00 10.17
CA LYS A 63 2.33 9.02 10.41
C LYS A 63 1.80 7.66 10.89
N THR A 64 2.15 6.60 10.15
CA THR A 64 1.57 5.25 10.32
C THR A 64 2.53 4.25 10.94
N LEU A 65 3.81 4.59 11.07
CA LEU A 65 4.88 3.80 11.69
C LEU A 65 4.70 3.68 13.21
N HIS A 66 3.66 2.95 13.63
CA HIS A 66 3.27 2.80 15.03
C HIS A 66 2.84 1.37 15.37
N PRO A 67 3.22 0.81 16.54
CA PRO A 67 2.86 -0.54 16.93
C PRO A 67 1.35 -0.81 16.94
N PHE A 68 0.51 0.17 17.24
CA PHE A 68 -0.95 -0.04 17.22
C PHE A 68 -1.49 -0.24 15.81
N ILE A 69 -0.85 0.36 14.80
CA ILE A 69 -1.23 0.16 13.40
C ILE A 69 -0.71 -1.20 12.93
N PHE A 70 0.58 -1.44 13.10
CA PHE A 70 1.21 -2.68 12.64
C PHE A 70 0.76 -3.91 13.42
N GLY A 71 0.50 -3.79 14.72
CA GLY A 71 -0.09 -4.85 15.55
C GLY A 71 -1.48 -5.23 15.04
N GLY A 72 -2.33 -4.25 14.74
CA GLY A 72 -3.66 -4.50 14.15
C GLY A 72 -3.61 -5.16 12.75
N ILE A 73 -2.55 -4.90 11.97
CA ILE A 73 -2.35 -5.50 10.64
C ILE A 73 -1.71 -6.88 10.73
N LEU A 74 -0.72 -7.09 11.60
CA LEU A 74 0.12 -8.29 11.63
C LEU A 74 -0.37 -9.36 12.60
N ALA A 75 -1.20 -9.00 13.58
CA ALA A 75 -1.76 -9.97 14.50
C ALA A 75 -2.56 -11.04 13.75
N ARG A 76 -2.45 -12.28 14.24
CA ARG A 76 -3.22 -13.43 13.80
C ARG A 76 -4.47 -13.55 14.67
N LYS A 77 -5.35 -14.49 14.36
CA LYS A 77 -6.60 -14.65 15.11
C LYS A 77 -6.33 -15.08 16.56
N GLU A 78 -5.32 -15.92 16.77
CA GLU A 78 -4.88 -16.37 18.09
C GLU A 78 -4.32 -15.25 18.98
N ASP A 79 -3.91 -14.12 18.40
CA ASP A 79 -3.32 -12.98 19.12
C ASP A 79 -4.42 -12.01 19.66
N GLU A 80 -5.72 -12.32 19.48
CA GLU A 80 -6.85 -11.44 19.85
C GLU A 80 -6.86 -11.05 21.34
N ASN A 81 -6.56 -12.01 22.23
CA ASN A 81 -6.51 -11.73 23.67
C ASN A 81 -5.40 -10.75 24.06
N GLU A 82 -4.28 -10.77 23.36
CA GLU A 82 -3.18 -9.83 23.57
C GLU A 82 -3.54 -8.43 23.06
N LEU A 83 -4.10 -8.35 21.85
CA LEU A 83 -4.60 -7.10 21.28
C LEU A 83 -5.61 -6.40 22.19
N GLN A 84 -6.59 -7.14 22.73
CA GLN A 84 -7.60 -6.58 23.63
C GLN A 84 -6.98 -5.98 24.90
N LYS A 85 -5.99 -6.66 25.51
CA LYS A 85 -5.26 -6.14 26.68
C LYS A 85 -4.48 -4.85 26.36
N LEU A 86 -3.97 -4.74 25.15
CA LEU A 86 -3.21 -3.58 24.68
C LEU A 86 -4.10 -2.45 24.11
N GLY A 87 -5.41 -2.65 24.02
CA GLY A 87 -6.32 -1.70 23.39
C GLY A 87 -6.09 -1.56 21.87
N ILE A 88 -5.47 -2.55 21.24
CA ILE A 88 -5.23 -2.60 19.80
C ILE A 88 -6.36 -3.38 19.14
N TYR A 89 -6.68 -3.03 17.90
CA TYR A 89 -7.76 -3.67 17.17
C TYR A 89 -7.28 -4.12 15.80
N PHE A 90 -7.89 -5.18 15.29
CA PHE A 90 -7.62 -5.66 13.94
C PHE A 90 -7.93 -4.63 12.86
N PHE A 91 -7.11 -4.64 11.82
CA PHE A 91 -7.43 -4.08 10.50
C PHE A 91 -7.72 -5.23 9.54
N ASP A 92 -8.92 -5.26 8.98
CA ASP A 92 -9.36 -6.29 8.04
C ASP A 92 -8.99 -5.93 6.60
N ILE A 93 -8.91 -4.63 6.31
CA ILE A 93 -8.56 -4.09 5.00
C ILE A 93 -7.45 -3.06 5.16
N VAL A 94 -6.44 -3.13 4.30
CA VAL A 94 -5.40 -2.10 4.16
C VAL A 94 -5.43 -1.63 2.71
N VAL A 95 -5.64 -0.33 2.50
CA VAL A 95 -5.64 0.31 1.18
C VAL A 95 -4.48 1.29 1.15
N CYS A 96 -3.51 1.03 0.29
CA CYS A 96 -2.31 1.86 0.21
C CYS A 96 -1.75 1.89 -1.20
N ASN A 97 -1.48 3.07 -1.72
CA ASN A 97 -0.65 3.24 -2.91
C ASN A 97 0.42 4.29 -2.60
N LEU A 98 1.59 4.13 -3.23
CA LEU A 98 2.80 4.85 -2.86
C LEU A 98 2.88 6.20 -3.56
N TYR A 99 3.78 7.04 -3.07
CA TYR A 99 4.16 8.26 -3.77
C TYR A 99 4.72 7.88 -5.14
N PRO A 100 4.49 8.69 -6.19
CA PRO A 100 4.80 8.31 -7.56
C PRO A 100 6.28 8.55 -7.88
N PHE A 101 7.18 7.93 -7.10
CA PHE A 101 8.63 8.11 -7.21
C PHE A 101 9.12 7.91 -8.65
N GLU A 102 8.68 6.82 -9.31
CA GLU A 102 8.99 6.52 -10.71
C GLU A 102 8.58 7.65 -11.67
N GLU A 103 7.50 8.38 -11.40
CA GLU A 103 7.08 9.51 -12.23
C GLU A 103 7.86 10.79 -11.90
N VAL A 104 8.17 11.00 -10.62
CA VAL A 104 8.93 12.17 -10.15
C VAL A 104 10.35 12.15 -10.69
N VAL A 105 11.02 11.00 -10.70
CA VAL A 105 12.42 10.91 -11.16
C VAL A 105 12.60 10.96 -12.68
N LYS A 106 11.51 10.91 -13.44
CA LYS A 106 11.54 11.09 -14.92
C LYS A 106 11.67 12.56 -15.33
N TYR A 107 11.36 13.50 -14.44
CA TYR A 107 11.45 14.93 -14.78
C TYR A 107 12.92 15.37 -14.84
N PRO A 108 13.32 16.12 -15.88
CA PRO A 108 14.73 16.48 -16.10
C PRO A 108 15.33 17.35 -14.99
N ASP A 109 14.50 18.13 -14.28
CA ASP A 109 14.94 19.09 -13.26
C ASP A 109 14.82 18.54 -11.82
N VAL A 110 14.50 17.25 -11.66
CA VAL A 110 14.34 16.64 -10.33
C VAL A 110 15.68 16.63 -9.59
N THR A 111 15.74 17.24 -8.40
CA THR A 111 16.94 17.19 -7.59
C THR A 111 17.00 15.90 -6.76
N MET A 112 18.20 15.58 -6.25
CA MET A 112 18.35 14.49 -5.27
C MET A 112 17.48 14.72 -4.03
N ALA A 113 17.32 15.97 -3.59
CA ALA A 113 16.46 16.30 -2.45
C ALA A 113 14.98 16.01 -2.77
N ASP A 114 14.50 16.42 -3.95
CA ASP A 114 13.12 16.17 -4.38
C ASP A 114 12.83 14.67 -4.47
N ALA A 115 13.77 13.89 -5.02
CA ALA A 115 13.65 12.45 -5.09
C ALA A 115 13.59 11.81 -3.68
N ILE A 116 14.48 12.23 -2.76
CA ILE A 116 14.50 11.72 -1.37
C ILE A 116 13.18 12.01 -0.64
N GLU A 117 12.58 13.19 -0.82
CA GLU A 117 11.28 13.51 -0.20
C GLU A 117 10.13 12.65 -0.75
N ASN A 118 10.28 12.06 -1.94
CA ASN A 118 9.27 11.20 -2.56
C ASN A 118 9.45 9.71 -2.25
N ILE A 119 10.41 9.33 -1.41
CA ILE A 119 10.59 7.95 -0.94
C ILE A 119 9.60 7.66 0.20
N ASP A 120 8.63 6.78 -0.06
CA ASP A 120 7.57 6.44 0.88
C ASP A 120 7.93 5.26 1.79
N ILE A 121 8.33 5.57 3.03
CA ILE A 121 8.65 4.56 4.03
C ILE A 121 7.38 3.92 4.62
N GLY A 122 6.40 4.75 4.98
CA GLY A 122 5.19 4.30 5.67
C GLY A 122 4.31 3.44 4.78
N GLY A 123 4.11 3.85 3.52
CA GLY A 123 3.33 3.13 2.53
C GLY A 123 3.91 1.77 2.20
N VAL A 124 5.23 1.68 1.96
CA VAL A 124 5.91 0.39 1.71
C VAL A 124 5.77 -0.54 2.92
N ALA A 125 5.95 -0.02 4.14
CA ALA A 125 5.77 -0.81 5.35
C ALA A 125 4.33 -1.35 5.49
N LEU A 126 3.31 -0.52 5.24
CA LEU A 126 1.90 -0.92 5.26
C LEU A 126 1.58 -2.01 4.21
N LEU A 127 2.07 -1.83 2.98
CA LEU A 127 1.91 -2.81 1.90
C LEU A 127 2.51 -4.16 2.30
N ARG A 128 3.76 -4.17 2.77
CA ARG A 128 4.44 -5.41 3.17
C ARG A 128 3.76 -6.08 4.36
N ALA A 129 3.29 -5.30 5.35
CA ALA A 129 2.59 -5.84 6.50
C ALA A 129 1.25 -6.49 6.13
N GLY A 130 0.44 -5.81 5.31
CA GLY A 130 -0.82 -6.38 4.81
C GLY A 130 -0.59 -7.61 3.94
N ALA A 131 0.43 -7.59 3.08
CA ALA A 131 0.75 -8.69 2.18
C ALA A 131 1.28 -9.90 2.94
N LYS A 132 2.08 -9.69 3.99
CA LYS A 132 2.54 -10.77 4.88
C LYS A 132 1.37 -11.48 5.55
N ASN A 133 0.34 -10.74 5.97
CA ASN A 133 -0.80 -11.27 6.70
C ASN A 133 -2.05 -11.45 5.83
N PHE A 134 -1.87 -11.77 4.55
CA PHE A 134 -2.96 -11.86 3.56
C PHE A 134 -4.02 -12.91 3.90
N GLU A 135 -3.68 -13.91 4.72
CA GLU A 135 -4.67 -14.90 5.14
C GLU A 135 -5.85 -14.25 5.88
N ARG A 136 -5.58 -13.16 6.61
CA ARG A 136 -6.59 -12.37 7.33
C ARG A 136 -6.89 -11.03 6.67
N VAL A 137 -5.88 -10.33 6.16
CA VAL A 137 -5.99 -8.96 5.68
C VAL A 137 -6.26 -8.92 4.17
N ILE A 138 -7.26 -8.15 3.75
CA ILE A 138 -7.44 -7.78 2.35
C ILE A 138 -6.57 -6.56 2.06
N LEU A 139 -5.48 -6.76 1.32
CA LEU A 139 -4.60 -5.68 0.90
C LEU A 139 -5.01 -5.14 -0.48
N VAL A 140 -5.12 -3.82 -0.61
CA VAL A 140 -5.49 -3.16 -1.86
C VAL A 140 -4.41 -2.14 -2.22
N SER A 141 -3.67 -2.43 -3.28
CA SER A 141 -2.54 -1.59 -3.72
C SER A 141 -2.79 -0.77 -4.99
N ASP A 142 -3.90 -1.02 -5.67
CA ASP A 142 -4.20 -0.48 -6.99
C ASP A 142 -5.69 -0.12 -7.11
N VAL A 143 -5.96 1.05 -7.69
CA VAL A 143 -7.31 1.59 -7.89
C VAL A 143 -8.18 0.71 -8.79
N SER A 144 -7.56 -0.06 -9.70
CA SER A 144 -8.27 -1.01 -10.56
C SER A 144 -8.95 -2.14 -9.78
N ASP A 145 -8.50 -2.42 -8.55
CA ASP A 145 -9.03 -3.51 -7.74
C ASP A 145 -10.28 -3.12 -6.94
N TYR A 146 -10.58 -1.82 -6.81
CA TYR A 146 -11.64 -1.31 -5.92
C TYR A 146 -13.00 -1.94 -6.21
N ASN A 147 -13.41 -1.95 -7.48
CA ASN A 147 -14.75 -2.38 -7.86
C ASN A 147 -15.00 -3.87 -7.60
N TRP A 148 -14.05 -4.74 -7.96
CA TRP A 148 -14.25 -6.18 -7.79
C TRP A 148 -14.15 -6.58 -6.32
N ILE A 149 -13.30 -5.91 -5.53
CA ILE A 149 -13.19 -6.15 -4.09
C ILE A 149 -14.50 -5.83 -3.38
N ILE A 150 -15.13 -4.68 -3.67
CA ILE A 150 -16.44 -4.36 -3.09
C ILE A 150 -17.49 -5.41 -3.47
N LYS A 151 -17.54 -5.82 -4.74
CA LYS A 151 -18.46 -6.89 -5.18
C LYS A 151 -18.24 -8.22 -4.46
N ARG A 152 -17.00 -8.56 -4.11
CA ARG A 152 -16.69 -9.77 -3.32
C ARG A 152 -17.08 -9.59 -1.86
N ILE A 153 -16.81 -8.42 -1.27
CA ILE A 153 -17.21 -8.07 0.11
C ILE A 153 -18.74 -8.12 0.29
N GLU A 154 -19.51 -7.63 -0.68
CA GLU A 154 -20.99 -7.65 -0.64
C GLU A 154 -21.59 -9.07 -0.76
N LYS A 155 -20.79 -10.05 -1.18
CA LYS A 155 -21.17 -11.47 -1.24
C LYS A 155 -20.63 -12.21 -0.02
N ASP A 156 -19.54 -12.95 -0.21
CA ASP A 156 -18.98 -13.88 0.79
C ASP A 156 -17.59 -13.43 1.29
N GLY A 157 -17.13 -12.25 0.88
CA GLY A 157 -15.74 -11.82 1.03
C GLY A 157 -14.84 -12.42 -0.05
N LEU A 158 -13.53 -12.20 0.12
CA LEU A 158 -12.51 -12.71 -0.80
C LEU A 158 -12.13 -14.14 -0.42
N SER A 159 -11.74 -14.96 -1.41
CA SER A 159 -11.14 -16.27 -1.19
C SER A 159 -9.68 -16.14 -0.74
N TYR A 160 -9.09 -17.27 -0.34
CA TYR A 160 -7.66 -17.33 -0.02
C TYR A 160 -6.81 -16.95 -1.25
N GLU A 161 -7.15 -17.48 -2.42
CA GLU A 161 -6.46 -17.26 -3.69
C GLU A 161 -6.55 -15.81 -4.14
N GLU A 162 -7.70 -15.16 -3.95
CA GLU A 162 -7.90 -13.74 -4.25
C GLU A 162 -7.00 -12.87 -3.35
N ARG A 163 -6.93 -13.17 -2.03
CA ARG A 163 -6.05 -12.44 -1.11
C ARG A 163 -4.57 -12.72 -1.39
N LEU A 164 -4.21 -13.96 -1.73
CA LEU A 164 -2.85 -14.32 -2.13
C LEU A 164 -2.43 -13.58 -3.41
N SER A 165 -3.33 -13.45 -4.39
CA SER A 165 -3.09 -12.69 -5.62
C SER A 165 -2.80 -11.21 -5.31
N LEU A 166 -3.61 -10.60 -4.46
CA LEU A 166 -3.42 -9.22 -3.98
C LEU A 166 -2.07 -9.04 -3.24
N ALA A 167 -1.68 -10.01 -2.41
CA ALA A 167 -0.40 -9.99 -1.71
C ALA A 167 0.79 -10.09 -2.67
N LYS A 168 0.73 -10.98 -3.66
CA LYS A 168 1.73 -11.08 -4.74
C LYS A 168 1.85 -9.76 -5.49
N LYS A 169 0.72 -9.16 -5.87
CA LYS A 169 0.68 -7.86 -6.55
C LYS A 169 1.36 -6.77 -5.73
N ALA A 170 1.13 -6.71 -4.42
CA ALA A 170 1.76 -5.73 -3.55
C ALA A 170 3.27 -5.94 -3.40
N PHE A 171 3.75 -7.18 -3.26
CA PHE A 171 5.19 -7.44 -3.20
C PHE A 171 5.89 -7.06 -4.51
N VAL A 172 5.30 -7.42 -5.66
CA VAL A 172 5.80 -6.98 -6.98
C VAL A 172 5.85 -5.45 -7.06
N TYR A 173 4.82 -4.75 -6.58
CA TYR A 173 4.80 -3.30 -6.56
C TYR A 173 5.93 -2.73 -5.70
N THR A 174 6.15 -3.23 -4.48
CA THR A 174 7.25 -2.78 -3.62
C THR A 174 8.63 -3.11 -4.21
N THR A 175 8.79 -4.26 -4.88
CA THR A 175 10.04 -4.61 -5.57
C THR A 175 10.36 -3.63 -6.70
N ARG A 176 9.35 -3.27 -7.51
CA ARG A 176 9.52 -2.27 -8.58
C ARG A 176 9.89 -0.91 -8.00
N TYR A 177 9.20 -0.51 -6.94
CA TYR A 177 9.43 0.76 -6.24
C TYR A 177 10.86 0.87 -5.69
N ASP A 178 11.33 -0.15 -4.96
CA ASP A 178 12.68 -0.18 -4.41
C ASP A 178 13.76 -0.25 -5.52
N SER A 179 13.47 -0.94 -6.63
CA SER A 179 14.37 -0.99 -7.79
C SER A 179 14.54 0.40 -8.41
N ALA A 180 13.44 1.15 -8.61
CA ALA A 180 13.50 2.50 -9.14
C ALA A 180 14.31 3.46 -8.24
N ILE A 181 14.18 3.33 -6.92
CA ILE A 181 14.97 4.10 -5.95
C ILE A 181 16.46 3.74 -6.07
N SER A 182 16.79 2.45 -6.07
CA SER A 182 18.16 1.96 -6.19
C SER A 182 18.82 2.44 -7.48
N ASP A 183 18.10 2.38 -8.60
CA ASP A 183 18.57 2.82 -9.90
C ASP A 183 18.86 4.33 -9.90
N PHE A 184 17.94 5.14 -9.39
CA PHE A 184 18.13 6.60 -9.29
C PHE A 184 19.34 6.96 -8.42
N LEU A 185 19.49 6.32 -7.25
CA LEU A 185 20.63 6.56 -6.36
C LEU A 185 21.97 6.12 -6.97
N SER A 186 21.94 5.14 -7.86
CA SER A 186 23.13 4.61 -8.54
C SER A 186 23.59 5.44 -9.75
N GLN A 187 22.76 6.37 -10.25
CA GLN A 187 23.13 7.24 -11.39
C GLN A 187 24.27 8.21 -11.06
N LYS A 188 24.60 8.43 -9.79
CA LYS A 188 25.74 9.26 -9.34
C LYS A 188 27.11 8.58 -9.45
N LYS A 189 27.31 7.68 -10.42
CA LYS A 189 28.62 7.05 -10.63
C LYS A 189 29.62 8.01 -11.27
N ASN A 190 30.86 7.96 -10.75
CA ASN A 190 32.04 8.45 -11.46
C ASN A 190 32.10 7.78 -12.84
N PHE A 191 32.46 8.55 -13.87
CA PHE A 191 32.55 8.12 -15.28
C PHE A 191 33.42 6.87 -15.55
N GLU A 192 34.11 6.32 -14.54
CA GLU A 192 35.00 5.16 -14.66
C GLU A 192 34.29 3.80 -14.52
N GLU A 193 33.11 3.72 -13.88
CA GLU A 193 32.39 2.46 -13.74
C GLU A 193 31.41 2.22 -14.89
N LYS A 194 31.82 1.39 -15.87
CA LYS A 194 31.02 1.05 -17.06
C LYS A 194 29.77 0.20 -16.77
N LEU A 195 29.72 -0.49 -15.63
CA LEU A 195 28.60 -1.33 -15.20
C LEU A 195 28.27 -1.12 -13.71
N PRO A 196 26.99 -1.24 -13.31
CA PRO A 196 26.61 -1.22 -11.91
C PRO A 196 27.05 -2.51 -11.19
N SER A 197 27.24 -2.42 -9.87
CA SER A 197 27.59 -3.59 -9.04
C SER A 197 26.41 -4.56 -8.84
N SER A 198 25.19 -4.10 -9.13
CA SER A 198 23.95 -4.88 -9.11
C SER A 198 23.01 -4.35 -10.19
N ILE A 199 22.24 -5.24 -10.83
CA ILE A 199 21.19 -4.90 -11.79
C ILE A 199 19.90 -5.57 -11.31
N GLY A 200 18.88 -4.78 -11.00
CA GLY A 200 17.52 -5.26 -10.75
C GLY A 200 16.69 -5.21 -12.03
N ILE A 201 16.20 -6.35 -12.50
CA ILE A 201 15.29 -6.40 -13.67
C ILE A 201 13.88 -6.74 -13.18
N THR A 202 12.97 -5.78 -13.29
CA THR A 202 11.53 -5.99 -13.05
C THR A 202 10.76 -5.70 -14.33
N ILE A 203 10.08 -6.71 -14.89
CA ILE A 203 9.31 -6.59 -16.12
C ILE A 203 7.82 -6.85 -15.86
N THR A 204 6.96 -6.09 -16.54
CA THR A 204 5.51 -6.30 -16.50
C THR A 204 5.07 -7.03 -17.76
N LYS A 205 4.32 -8.12 -17.60
CA LYS A 205 3.74 -8.85 -18.73
C LYS A 205 2.72 -7.97 -19.45
N VAL A 206 2.93 -7.73 -20.74
CA VAL A 206 2.01 -6.92 -21.58
C VAL A 206 0.97 -7.81 -22.27
N HIS A 207 1.38 -8.97 -22.77
CA HIS A 207 0.49 -9.90 -23.47
C HIS A 207 1.00 -11.34 -23.41
N ASP A 208 0.10 -12.30 -23.57
CA ASP A 208 0.43 -13.69 -23.84
C ASP A 208 0.72 -13.88 -25.33
N LEU A 209 1.87 -14.45 -25.68
CA LEU A 209 2.15 -14.83 -27.06
C LEU A 209 1.61 -16.25 -27.31
N ARG A 210 1.32 -16.57 -28.59
CA ARG A 210 0.75 -17.87 -28.96
C ARG A 210 1.67 -19.05 -28.64
N TYR A 211 2.97 -18.82 -28.73
CA TYR A 211 4.06 -19.71 -28.37
C TYR A 211 5.35 -18.87 -28.30
N GLY A 212 6.44 -19.46 -27.84
CA GLY A 212 7.77 -18.84 -27.86
C GLY A 212 8.37 -18.76 -29.26
N GLU A 213 9.60 -19.25 -29.41
CA GLU A 213 10.25 -19.34 -30.72
C GLU A 213 9.69 -20.51 -31.55
N ASN A 214 9.24 -21.57 -30.87
CA ASN A 214 8.71 -22.80 -31.48
C ASN A 214 7.29 -23.12 -31.00
N PRO A 215 6.42 -23.73 -31.84
CA PRO A 215 5.01 -23.99 -31.49
C PRO A 215 4.73 -24.86 -30.27
N HIS A 216 5.73 -25.58 -29.74
CA HIS A 216 5.59 -26.46 -28.59
C HIS A 216 5.96 -25.81 -27.25
N GLN A 217 6.46 -24.56 -27.28
CA GLN A 217 6.80 -23.75 -26.10
C GLN A 217 5.60 -22.95 -25.60
#